data_AF-A0A2T2WRN0-F1
#
_entry.id   AF-A0A2T2WRN0-F1
#
_cell.length_a   1.000
_cell.length_b   1.000
_cell.length_c   1.000
_cell.angle_alpha   90.00
_cell.angle_beta   90.00
_cell.angle_gamma   90.00
#
_symmetry.space_group_name_H-M   'P 1'
#
loop_
_entity.id
_entity.type
_entity.pdbx_description
1 polymer ?
#
loop_
_entity_poly.entity_id
_entity_poly.type
_entity_poly.pdbx_seq_one_letter_code
_entity_poly.pdbx_strand_id
1 'polypeptide(L)'
;MLSVYEPAWMWVNNQFVAHYGVVVDDDTGTIVRVGPEKDLRRLFPQARWICWPQQAMVPGTINTHNHSFQHLLRGIAVDQPFLVWRDRALYRITPHLNAEAIYLGAKLAFTEMVLNGITTVVDFFYVHNHGLDNDWAVIQAARDVGIRLVLARTFYDWDGAPEAYRETPDDAVYRTEELAARCAPDHAVFIHPAPHSVHGASDEMIQAGVDLARRLGTPYHIHIAEEPFEVNESLARTGKTPVQHLADLGMITDHLIAIHLTWVNGEDIQLLGAAQAHLAYCPSSNMFLADGITPLPRLRQAGVRMGLGTDGGCSNNRASIFEEMRMAALLQKVGTLDATSVSHQDVWTMGTQAGAEMLGLPAGQIADGLWADFVGIDLNHLSLLPWNSETLLANIVYAMTPQAIRQVVIQGKPLVRDGQWLNENLTELVVRIQDLIQRWG
;
A
#
# COMPACT_ATOMS: atom_id res chain seq x y z
N MET A 1 -26.21 -7.08 -11.18
CA MET A 1 -26.39 -6.61 -12.59
C MET A 1 -25.08 -6.81 -13.33
N LEU A 2 -25.04 -7.06 -14.64
CA LEU A 2 -23.77 -7.19 -15.37
C LEU A 2 -23.42 -5.92 -16.14
N SER A 3 -22.19 -5.44 -15.97
CA SER A 3 -21.59 -4.36 -16.76
C SER A 3 -20.41 -4.88 -17.56
N VAL A 4 -20.22 -4.36 -18.78
CA VAL A 4 -19.05 -4.63 -19.62
C VAL A 4 -18.27 -3.34 -19.80
N TYR A 5 -17.01 -3.34 -19.37
CA TYR A 5 -16.09 -2.24 -19.61
C TYR A 5 -15.24 -2.55 -20.84
N GLU A 6 -15.20 -1.61 -21.77
CA GLU A 6 -14.60 -1.75 -23.10
C GLU A 6 -13.56 -0.63 -23.33
N PRO A 7 -12.27 -0.87 -22.99
CA PRO A 7 -11.19 0.06 -23.28
C PRO A 7 -10.66 -0.10 -24.70
N ALA A 8 -9.87 0.88 -25.17
CA ALA A 8 -9.18 0.76 -26.45
C ALA A 8 -8.08 -0.32 -26.41
N TRP A 9 -7.36 -0.38 -25.29
CA TRP A 9 -6.33 -1.38 -25.00
C TRP A 9 -6.51 -1.92 -23.59
N MET A 10 -6.14 -3.17 -23.34
CA MET A 10 -6.22 -3.78 -22.03
C MET A 10 -4.95 -4.56 -21.72
N TRP A 11 -4.44 -4.43 -20.50
CA TRP A 11 -3.33 -5.22 -19.99
C TRP A 11 -3.83 -6.61 -19.58
N VAL A 12 -3.44 -7.64 -20.32
CA VAL A 12 -3.83 -9.04 -20.07
C VAL A 12 -2.64 -9.94 -20.38
N ASN A 13 -2.38 -10.93 -19.52
CA ASN A 13 -1.30 -11.92 -19.74
C ASN A 13 0.05 -11.26 -20.10
N ASN A 14 0.42 -10.21 -19.37
CA ASN A 14 1.65 -9.45 -19.53
C ASN A 14 1.86 -8.72 -20.88
N GLN A 15 0.77 -8.34 -21.55
CA GLN A 15 0.81 -7.56 -22.78
C GLN A 15 -0.43 -6.68 -22.96
N PHE A 16 -0.31 -5.64 -23.78
CA PHE A 16 -1.46 -4.83 -24.19
C PHE A 16 -2.15 -5.43 -25.41
N VAL A 17 -3.45 -5.70 -25.28
CA VAL A 17 -4.30 -6.23 -26.35
C VAL A 17 -5.44 -5.25 -26.68
N ALA A 18 -5.74 -5.09 -27.96
CA ALA A 18 -6.89 -4.30 -28.42
C ALA A 18 -8.14 -5.18 -28.56
N HIS A 19 -9.32 -4.55 -28.60
CA HIS A 19 -10.62 -5.24 -28.79
C HIS A 19 -10.95 -6.28 -27.72
N TYR A 20 -10.56 -6.01 -26.48
CA TYR A 20 -10.88 -6.81 -25.31
C TYR A 20 -11.77 -6.00 -24.36
N GLY A 21 -12.48 -6.70 -23.47
CA GLY A 21 -13.21 -6.08 -22.38
C GLY A 21 -13.27 -6.97 -21.16
N VAL A 22 -13.90 -6.44 -20.11
CA VAL A 22 -14.13 -7.13 -18.85
C VAL A 22 -15.60 -7.05 -18.47
N VAL A 23 -16.19 -8.20 -18.16
CA VAL A 23 -17.55 -8.35 -17.63
C VAL A 23 -17.46 -8.37 -16.12
N VAL A 24 -18.17 -7.45 -15.49
CA VAL A 24 -18.22 -7.26 -14.04
C VAL A 24 -19.63 -7.59 -13.56
N ASP A 25 -19.73 -8.34 -12.47
CA ASP A 25 -20.95 -8.43 -11.69
C ASP A 25 -21.00 -7.28 -10.70
N ASP A 26 -21.88 -6.32 -10.95
CA ASP A 26 -22.05 -5.10 -10.17
C ASP A 26 -22.49 -5.38 -8.72
N ASP A 27 -23.09 -6.55 -8.45
CA ASP A 27 -23.59 -6.89 -7.11
C ASP A 27 -22.47 -7.45 -6.23
N THR A 28 -21.58 -8.25 -6.81
CA THR A 28 -20.44 -8.87 -6.10
C THR A 28 -19.13 -8.09 -6.25
N GLY A 29 -19.04 -7.19 -7.23
CA GLY A 29 -17.82 -6.47 -7.55
C GLY A 29 -16.72 -7.36 -8.13
N THR A 30 -17.09 -8.49 -8.74
CA THR A 30 -16.15 -9.49 -9.27
C THR A 30 -16.11 -9.49 -10.80
N ILE A 31 -14.96 -9.86 -11.34
CA ILE A 31 -14.76 -10.08 -12.76
C ILE A 31 -15.34 -11.45 -13.13
N VAL A 32 -16.42 -11.45 -13.89
CA VAL A 32 -17.08 -12.67 -14.38
C VAL A 32 -16.33 -13.23 -15.58
N ARG A 33 -15.87 -12.35 -16.48
CA ARG A 33 -15.22 -12.77 -17.72
C ARG A 33 -14.32 -11.69 -18.31
N VAL A 34 -13.13 -12.08 -18.73
CA VAL A 34 -12.22 -11.29 -19.56
C VAL A 34 -12.15 -11.92 -20.95
N GLY A 35 -12.19 -11.11 -22.01
CA GLY A 35 -12.00 -11.65 -23.36
C GLY A 35 -12.27 -10.69 -24.50
N PRO A 36 -12.20 -11.19 -25.75
CA PRO A 36 -12.47 -10.40 -26.94
C PRO A 36 -13.89 -9.79 -26.91
N GLU A 37 -13.97 -8.49 -27.23
CA GLU A 37 -15.21 -7.70 -27.22
C GLU A 37 -16.35 -8.39 -28.00
N LYS A 38 -16.03 -8.98 -29.18
CA LYS A 38 -17.01 -9.71 -30.01
C LYS A 38 -17.62 -10.91 -29.29
N ASP A 39 -16.81 -11.65 -28.52
CA ASP A 39 -17.29 -12.78 -27.74
C ASP A 39 -18.14 -12.30 -26.57
N LEU A 40 -17.73 -11.22 -25.90
CA LEU A 40 -18.50 -10.63 -24.81
C LEU A 40 -19.86 -10.11 -25.28
N ARG A 41 -19.95 -9.45 -26.46
CA ARG A 41 -21.22 -9.03 -27.07
C ARG A 41 -22.16 -10.21 -27.35
N ARG A 42 -21.61 -11.34 -27.77
CA ARG A 42 -22.39 -12.57 -28.03
C ARG A 42 -22.86 -13.23 -26.73
N LEU A 43 -22.00 -13.32 -25.73
CA LEU A 43 -22.27 -14.03 -24.47
C LEU A 43 -23.12 -13.21 -23.50
N PHE A 44 -22.97 -11.88 -23.52
CA PHE A 44 -23.62 -10.96 -22.59
C PHE A 44 -24.37 -9.83 -23.33
N PRO A 45 -25.33 -10.15 -24.22
CA PRO A 45 -26.01 -9.15 -25.05
C PRO A 45 -26.88 -8.16 -24.27
N GLN A 46 -27.23 -8.48 -23.02
CA GLN A 46 -28.07 -7.66 -22.14
C GLN A 46 -27.28 -6.88 -21.08
N ALA A 47 -25.95 -7.04 -21.02
CA ALA A 47 -25.13 -6.32 -20.06
C ALA A 47 -25.04 -4.82 -20.40
N ARG A 48 -24.78 -3.99 -19.39
CA ARG A 48 -24.57 -2.55 -19.58
C ARG A 48 -23.17 -2.28 -20.14
N TRP A 49 -23.07 -1.68 -21.32
CA TRP A 49 -21.79 -1.39 -21.96
C TRP A 49 -21.25 -0.02 -21.58
N ILE A 50 -19.99 0.03 -21.16
CA ILE A 50 -19.26 1.22 -20.72
C ILE A 50 -17.98 1.31 -21.55
N CYS A 51 -17.97 2.21 -22.54
CA CYS A 51 -16.84 2.36 -23.45
C CYS A 51 -15.84 3.40 -22.92
N TRP A 52 -14.55 3.05 -22.94
CA TRP A 52 -13.42 3.93 -22.61
C TRP A 52 -12.55 4.14 -23.86
N PRO A 53 -13.03 4.92 -24.83
CA PRO A 53 -12.29 5.17 -26.06
C PRO A 53 -10.97 5.86 -25.73
N GLN A 54 -9.91 5.50 -26.45
CA GLN A 54 -8.57 6.10 -26.31
C GLN A 54 -7.95 5.93 -24.92
N GLN A 55 -8.39 4.92 -24.15
CA GLN A 55 -7.80 4.59 -22.86
C GLN A 55 -7.26 3.16 -22.84
N ALA A 56 -6.18 2.96 -22.09
CA ALA A 56 -5.69 1.65 -21.72
C ALA A 56 -6.21 1.27 -20.32
N MET A 57 -6.76 0.07 -20.19
CA MET A 57 -7.15 -0.49 -18.90
C MET A 57 -6.01 -1.33 -18.33
N VAL A 58 -5.68 -1.08 -17.06
CA VAL A 58 -4.69 -1.82 -16.29
C VAL A 58 -5.25 -2.19 -14.92
N PRO A 59 -4.70 -3.20 -14.21
CA PRO A 59 -5.10 -3.48 -12.84
C PRO A 59 -4.92 -2.25 -11.93
N GLY A 60 -5.76 -2.14 -10.91
CA GLY A 60 -5.54 -1.19 -9.84
C GLY A 60 -4.22 -1.46 -9.12
N THR A 61 -3.51 -0.39 -8.74
CA THR A 61 -2.27 -0.55 -7.97
C THR A 61 -2.58 -0.87 -6.51
N ILE A 62 -1.64 -1.58 -5.88
CA ILE A 62 -1.70 -2.01 -4.48
C ILE A 62 -0.61 -1.27 -3.72
N ASN A 63 -1.00 -0.47 -2.74
CA ASN A 63 -0.08 0.17 -1.82
C ASN A 63 0.11 -0.72 -0.59
N THR A 64 1.26 -1.41 -0.51
CA THR A 64 1.49 -2.42 0.53
C THR A 64 1.95 -1.84 1.87
N HIS A 65 2.16 -0.53 1.97
CA HIS A 65 2.50 0.13 3.23
C HIS A 65 2.28 1.65 3.18
N ASN A 66 1.56 2.18 4.17
CA ASN A 66 1.20 3.60 4.29
C ASN A 66 0.92 3.97 5.75
N HIS A 67 1.03 5.26 6.09
CA HIS A 67 0.49 5.85 7.32
C HIS A 67 -0.46 7.02 7.03
N SER A 68 -1.77 6.77 6.99
CA SER A 68 -2.74 7.68 6.39
C SER A 68 -2.87 9.01 7.12
N PHE A 69 -2.83 9.02 8.45
CA PHE A 69 -2.91 10.25 9.22
C PHE A 69 -1.70 11.18 8.99
N GLN A 70 -0.53 10.63 8.62
CA GLN A 70 0.67 11.42 8.34
C GLN A 70 0.52 12.32 7.11
N HIS A 71 -0.51 12.10 6.27
CA HIS A 71 -0.82 13.01 5.16
C HIS A 71 -1.25 14.40 5.60
N LEU A 72 -1.76 14.56 6.82
CA LEU A 72 -2.00 15.88 7.45
C LEU A 72 -0.71 16.61 7.81
N LEU A 73 0.40 15.88 7.91
CA LEU A 73 1.69 16.37 8.38
C LEU A 73 2.61 16.76 7.21
N ARG A 74 2.09 16.77 5.99
CA ARG A 74 2.83 17.14 4.78
C ARG A 74 3.55 18.47 4.93
N GLY A 75 4.87 18.45 4.77
CA GLY A 75 5.72 19.64 4.82
C GLY A 75 6.03 20.18 6.22
N ILE A 76 5.58 19.54 7.30
CA ILE A 76 5.79 20.05 8.67
C ILE A 76 7.25 19.93 9.13
N ALA A 77 7.95 18.88 8.70
CA ALA A 77 9.37 18.66 8.92
C ALA A 77 9.98 18.06 7.66
N VAL A 78 10.85 18.83 7.01
CA VAL A 78 11.58 18.45 5.79
C VAL A 78 13.07 18.70 6.00
N ASP A 79 13.91 17.94 5.30
CA ASP A 79 15.38 18.09 5.35
C ASP A 79 15.95 17.96 6.78
N GLN A 80 15.46 16.99 7.55
CA GLN A 80 15.90 16.70 8.93
C GLN A 80 16.29 15.23 9.08
N PRO A 81 17.25 14.89 9.97
CA PRO A 81 17.53 13.50 10.34
C PRO A 81 16.30 12.83 10.97
N PHE A 82 16.17 11.51 10.83
CA PHE A 82 15.03 10.70 11.27
C PHE A 82 14.50 11.05 12.68
N LEU A 83 15.36 11.04 13.71
CA LEU A 83 14.94 11.30 15.09
C LEU A 83 14.36 12.72 15.26
N VAL A 84 14.93 13.71 14.58
CA VAL A 84 14.47 15.10 14.63
C VAL A 84 13.16 15.24 13.86
N TRP A 85 13.04 14.59 12.69
CA TRP A 85 11.81 14.52 11.91
C TRP A 85 10.67 13.91 12.75
N ARG A 86 10.90 12.74 13.35
CA ARG A 86 9.93 12.02 14.19
C ARG A 86 9.41 12.90 15.32
N ASP A 87 10.32 13.52 16.07
CA ASP A 87 9.94 14.32 17.24
C ASP A 87 9.17 15.58 16.83
N ARG A 88 9.57 16.24 15.73
CA ARG A 88 8.95 17.49 15.27
C ARG A 88 7.68 17.31 14.46
N ALA A 89 7.55 16.23 13.70
CA ALA A 89 6.39 15.94 12.86
C ALA A 89 5.36 15.09 13.60
N LEU A 90 5.77 13.94 14.13
CA LEU A 90 4.85 12.93 14.66
C LEU A 90 4.50 13.24 16.12
N TYR A 91 5.50 13.28 17.01
CA TYR A 91 5.25 13.36 18.45
C TYR A 91 4.66 14.71 18.85
N ARG A 92 5.11 15.80 18.22
CA ARG A 92 4.55 17.14 18.43
C ARG A 92 3.04 17.21 18.13
N ILE A 93 2.57 16.52 17.10
CA ILE A 93 1.18 16.62 16.64
C ILE A 93 0.29 15.55 17.27
N THR A 94 0.85 14.50 17.85
CA THR A 94 0.12 13.39 18.48
C THR A 94 -1.03 13.84 19.40
N PRO A 95 -0.87 14.83 20.30
CA PRO A 95 -1.95 15.26 21.19
C PRO A 95 -3.20 15.80 20.48
N HIS A 96 -3.08 16.16 19.20
CA HIS A 96 -4.17 16.68 18.38
C HIS A 96 -4.89 15.61 17.55
N LEU A 97 -4.38 14.38 17.50
CA LEU A 97 -4.87 13.28 16.66
C LEU A 97 -6.02 12.51 17.33
N ASN A 98 -7.16 13.19 17.49
CA ASN A 98 -8.43 12.57 17.87
C ASN A 98 -9.12 11.88 16.67
N ALA A 99 -10.26 11.22 16.90
CA ALA A 99 -10.96 10.47 15.85
C ALA A 99 -11.40 11.34 14.65
N GLU A 100 -11.75 12.62 14.86
CA GLU A 100 -12.07 13.56 13.77
C GLU A 100 -10.83 13.82 12.90
N ALA A 101 -9.69 14.06 13.53
CA ALA A 101 -8.42 14.29 12.85
C ALA A 101 -7.96 13.04 12.07
N ILE A 102 -8.03 11.87 12.71
CA ILE A 102 -7.68 10.60 12.06
C ILE A 102 -8.58 10.34 10.86
N TYR A 103 -9.90 10.53 11.00
CA TYR A 103 -10.84 10.37 9.89
C TYR A 103 -10.50 11.32 8.73
N LEU A 104 -10.26 12.61 9.00
CA LEU A 104 -9.95 13.59 7.96
C LEU A 104 -8.60 13.31 7.29
N GLY A 105 -7.59 12.89 8.05
CA GLY A 105 -6.28 12.50 7.51
C GLY A 105 -6.36 11.26 6.63
N ALA A 106 -7.06 10.23 7.10
CA ALA A 106 -7.31 9.02 6.34
C ALA A 106 -8.11 9.32 5.06
N LYS A 107 -9.15 10.16 5.15
CA LYS A 107 -9.96 10.56 4.00
C LYS A 107 -9.15 11.35 2.98
N LEU A 108 -8.28 12.25 3.42
CA LEU A 108 -7.33 12.96 2.54
C LEU A 108 -6.43 11.97 1.80
N ALA A 109 -5.76 11.08 2.54
CA ALA A 109 -4.82 10.11 1.99
C ALA A 109 -5.51 9.19 0.98
N PHE A 110 -6.62 8.56 1.36
CA PHE A 110 -7.33 7.59 0.53
C PHE A 110 -7.96 8.23 -0.70
N THR A 111 -8.46 9.47 -0.60
CA THR A 111 -8.99 10.19 -1.77
C THR A 111 -7.89 10.46 -2.79
N GLU A 112 -6.72 10.92 -2.34
CA GLU A 112 -5.56 11.12 -3.21
C GLU A 112 -5.07 9.81 -3.85
N MET A 113 -5.00 8.74 -3.06
CA MET A 113 -4.64 7.40 -3.53
C MET A 113 -5.56 6.92 -4.65
N VAL A 114 -6.88 7.03 -4.45
CA VAL A 114 -7.88 6.66 -5.46
C VAL A 114 -7.71 7.51 -6.72
N LEU A 115 -7.47 8.82 -6.60
CA LEU A 115 -7.21 9.68 -7.76
C LEU A 115 -5.92 9.29 -8.52
N ASN A 116 -4.94 8.72 -7.82
CA ASN A 116 -3.68 8.23 -8.37
C ASN A 116 -3.71 6.74 -8.76
N GLY A 117 -4.89 6.10 -8.80
CA GLY A 117 -5.07 4.74 -9.28
C GLY A 117 -4.67 3.64 -8.29
N ILE A 118 -4.54 3.97 -7.02
CA ILE A 118 -4.41 2.98 -5.93
C ILE A 118 -5.81 2.50 -5.57
N THR A 119 -5.99 1.19 -5.57
CA THR A 119 -7.29 0.55 -5.32
C THR A 119 -7.34 -0.22 -4.00
N THR A 120 -6.16 -0.61 -3.50
CA THR A 120 -5.99 -1.26 -2.21
C THR A 120 -4.84 -0.60 -1.47
N VAL A 121 -5.01 -0.35 -0.17
CA VAL A 121 -3.98 0.20 0.71
C VAL A 121 -3.85 -0.65 1.97
N VAL A 122 -2.62 -0.90 2.38
CA VAL A 122 -2.27 -1.32 3.75
C VAL A 122 -2.00 -0.06 4.55
N ASP A 123 -2.88 0.28 5.49
CA ASP A 123 -2.67 1.38 6.41
C ASP A 123 -2.08 0.84 7.72
N PHE A 124 -0.80 1.12 7.94
CA PHE A 124 -0.07 0.78 9.17
C PHE A 124 -0.38 1.84 10.22
N PHE A 125 -1.30 1.53 11.14
CA PHE A 125 -1.92 2.53 11.99
C PHE A 125 -1.63 2.31 13.47
N TYR A 126 -1.05 3.33 14.14
CA TYR A 126 -0.53 3.24 15.51
C TYR A 126 -1.03 4.31 16.49
N VAL A 127 -2.03 5.12 16.12
CA VAL A 127 -2.56 6.18 17.01
C VAL A 127 -3.90 5.73 17.61
N HIS A 128 -3.89 4.74 18.50
CA HIS A 128 -5.13 4.10 18.98
C HIS A 128 -5.87 4.91 20.06
N ASN A 129 -5.19 5.78 20.83
CA ASN A 129 -5.76 6.56 21.94
C ASN A 129 -6.49 5.68 22.99
N HIS A 130 -5.89 4.55 23.37
CA HIS A 130 -6.42 3.61 24.38
C HIS A 130 -7.76 2.95 24.04
N GLY A 131 -8.14 2.91 22.76
CA GLY A 131 -9.40 2.31 22.34
C GLY A 131 -9.42 1.98 20.85
N LEU A 132 -10.63 1.94 20.29
CA LEU A 132 -10.89 1.60 18.89
C LEU A 132 -11.44 2.77 18.09
N ASP A 133 -11.69 3.94 18.70
CA ASP A 133 -12.35 5.07 18.03
C ASP A 133 -11.54 5.57 16.83
N ASN A 134 -10.23 5.66 17.00
CA ASN A 134 -9.32 6.05 15.93
C ASN A 134 -9.18 4.96 14.86
N ASP A 135 -9.18 3.68 15.23
CA ASP A 135 -9.20 2.58 14.26
C ASP A 135 -10.47 2.63 13.40
N TRP A 136 -11.63 2.85 14.02
CA TRP A 136 -12.91 3.03 13.33
C TRP A 136 -12.94 4.27 12.46
N ALA A 137 -12.25 5.34 12.85
CA ALA A 137 -12.13 6.55 12.03
C ALA A 137 -11.41 6.27 10.71
N VAL A 138 -10.33 5.49 10.72
CA VAL A 138 -9.63 5.05 9.49
C VAL A 138 -10.54 4.17 8.64
N ILE A 139 -11.19 3.17 9.25
CA ILE A 139 -12.10 2.25 8.56
C ILE A 139 -13.26 3.01 7.91
N GLN A 140 -13.86 3.96 8.62
CA GLN A 140 -14.97 4.76 8.09
C GLN A 140 -14.52 5.63 6.93
N ALA A 141 -13.33 6.25 7.01
CA ALA A 141 -12.78 7.00 5.89
C ALA A 141 -12.57 6.13 4.65
N ALA A 142 -12.06 4.91 4.80
CA ALA A 142 -11.90 3.97 3.69
C ALA A 142 -13.25 3.61 3.05
N ARG A 143 -14.28 3.33 3.87
CA ARG A 143 -15.65 3.03 3.40
C ARG A 143 -16.27 4.21 2.64
N ASP A 144 -16.12 5.42 3.15
CA ASP A 144 -16.67 6.63 2.52
C ASP A 144 -15.98 6.94 1.18
N VAL A 145 -14.67 6.69 1.10
CA VAL A 145 -13.90 6.84 -0.15
C VAL A 145 -14.17 5.69 -1.13
N GLY A 146 -14.42 4.48 -0.62
CA GLY A 146 -14.60 3.27 -1.40
C GLY A 146 -13.30 2.52 -1.73
N ILE A 147 -12.18 2.90 -1.12
CA ILE A 147 -10.90 2.18 -1.27
C ILE A 147 -10.94 0.87 -0.47
N ARG A 148 -10.25 -0.16 -0.94
CA ARG A 148 -10.03 -1.37 -0.16
C ARG A 148 -8.94 -1.15 0.87
N LEU A 149 -9.22 -1.50 2.13
CA LEU A 149 -8.34 -1.26 3.27
C LEU A 149 -7.88 -2.58 3.89
N VAL A 150 -6.58 -2.73 4.04
CA VAL A 150 -5.98 -3.62 5.04
C VAL A 150 -5.50 -2.72 6.17
N LEU A 151 -6.20 -2.71 7.31
CA LEU A 151 -5.73 -2.02 8.50
C LEU A 151 -4.68 -2.91 9.18
N ALA A 152 -3.42 -2.57 8.99
CA ALA A 152 -2.29 -3.14 9.73
C ALA A 152 -2.26 -2.46 11.12
N ARG A 153 -3.08 -2.97 12.05
CA ARG A 153 -3.26 -2.39 13.38
C ARG A 153 -1.99 -2.61 14.20
N THR A 154 -1.36 -1.52 14.61
CA THR A 154 -0.02 -1.58 15.19
C THR A 154 -0.01 -2.08 16.62
N PHE A 155 1.04 -2.83 16.97
CA PHE A 155 1.30 -3.33 18.31
C PHE A 155 2.56 -2.60 18.81
N TYR A 156 2.43 -1.81 19.88
CA TYR A 156 3.46 -0.88 20.35
C TYR A 156 3.45 -0.82 21.88
N ASP A 157 4.58 -1.06 22.54
CA ASP A 157 4.72 -1.00 24.00
C ASP A 157 6.01 -0.31 24.49
N TRP A 158 6.81 0.28 23.60
CA TRP A 158 8.02 0.99 24.04
C TRP A 158 7.69 2.26 24.84
N ASP A 159 8.25 2.35 26.04
CA ASP A 159 8.01 3.44 27.00
C ASP A 159 8.40 4.84 26.52
N GLY A 160 9.28 4.94 25.51
CA GLY A 160 9.69 6.22 24.92
C GLY A 160 8.71 6.80 23.91
N ALA A 161 7.65 6.07 23.53
CA ALA A 161 6.64 6.55 22.61
C ALA A 161 5.50 7.31 23.33
N PRO A 162 4.76 8.17 22.59
CA PRO A 162 3.53 8.78 23.07
C PRO A 162 2.56 7.75 23.66
N GLU A 163 1.92 8.13 24.77
CA GLU A 163 0.95 7.28 25.47
C GLU A 163 -0.18 6.80 24.56
N ALA A 164 -0.61 7.65 23.63
CA ALA A 164 -1.61 7.39 22.60
C ALA A 164 -1.32 6.15 21.72
N TYR A 165 -0.07 5.72 21.64
CA TYR A 165 0.35 4.59 20.78
C TYR A 165 0.42 3.28 21.56
N ARG A 166 0.63 3.38 22.88
CA ARG A 166 1.03 2.24 23.70
C ARG A 166 -0.17 1.41 24.13
N GLU A 167 -0.01 0.10 24.03
CA GLU A 167 -0.95 -0.90 24.53
C GLU A 167 -0.18 -2.02 25.23
N THR A 168 -0.85 -2.78 26.10
CA THR A 168 -0.29 -4.06 26.56
C THR A 168 -0.45 -5.12 25.46
N PRO A 169 0.37 -6.19 25.45
CA PRO A 169 0.19 -7.29 24.50
C PRO A 169 -1.24 -7.86 24.49
N ASP A 170 -1.83 -8.04 25.68
CA ASP A 170 -3.20 -8.56 25.83
C ASP A 170 -4.24 -7.60 25.23
N ASP A 171 -4.14 -6.29 25.50
CA ASP A 171 -5.04 -5.29 24.94
C ASP A 171 -4.94 -5.22 23.43
N ALA A 172 -3.70 -5.22 22.89
CA ALA A 172 -3.47 -5.14 21.45
C ALA A 172 -4.05 -6.37 20.74
N VAL A 173 -3.87 -7.57 21.32
CA VAL A 173 -4.47 -8.81 20.81
C VAL A 173 -6.00 -8.73 20.84
N TYR A 174 -6.58 -8.41 22.00
CA TYR A 174 -8.03 -8.36 22.19
C TYR A 174 -8.69 -7.37 21.21
N ARG A 175 -8.16 -6.15 21.11
CA ARG A 175 -8.71 -5.08 20.26
C ARG A 175 -8.59 -5.41 18.77
N THR A 176 -7.48 -6.01 18.36
CA THR A 176 -7.27 -6.43 16.97
C THR A 176 -8.21 -7.56 16.58
N GLU A 177 -8.38 -8.57 17.45
CA GLU A 177 -9.31 -9.67 17.24
C GLU A 177 -10.78 -9.18 17.23
N GLU A 178 -11.13 -8.25 18.12
CA GLU A 178 -12.45 -7.62 18.15
C GLU A 178 -12.75 -6.87 16.84
N LEU A 179 -11.82 -6.06 16.33
CA LEU A 179 -11.98 -5.39 15.04
C LEU A 179 -12.10 -6.38 13.89
N ALA A 180 -11.25 -7.41 13.85
CA ALA A 180 -11.27 -8.43 12.82
C ALA A 180 -12.65 -9.13 12.77
N ALA A 181 -13.19 -9.52 13.93
CA ALA A 181 -14.51 -10.13 14.02
C ALA A 181 -15.64 -9.18 13.56
N ARG A 182 -15.57 -7.89 13.93
CA ARG A 182 -16.58 -6.90 13.53
C ARG A 182 -16.50 -6.52 12.04
N CYS A 183 -15.32 -6.61 11.44
CA CYS A 183 -15.12 -6.31 10.02
C CYS A 183 -15.25 -7.55 9.12
N ALA A 184 -15.30 -8.77 9.65
CA ALA A 184 -15.41 -10.00 8.85
C ALA A 184 -16.55 -10.02 7.80
N PRO A 185 -17.73 -9.39 8.00
CA PRO A 185 -18.76 -9.31 6.97
C PRO A 185 -18.45 -8.33 5.83
N ASP A 186 -17.46 -7.46 6.00
CA ASP A 186 -17.05 -6.43 5.03
C ASP A 186 -16.01 -7.01 4.07
N HIS A 187 -16.33 -7.05 2.77
CA HIS A 187 -15.41 -7.56 1.74
C HIS A 187 -14.35 -6.53 1.30
N ALA A 188 -14.37 -5.32 1.89
CA ALA A 188 -13.46 -4.23 1.57
C ALA A 188 -12.44 -3.93 2.69
N VAL A 189 -12.65 -4.45 3.90
CA VAL A 189 -11.85 -4.11 5.09
C VAL A 189 -11.30 -5.37 5.74
N PHE A 190 -9.97 -5.44 5.83
CA PHE A 190 -9.22 -6.54 6.42
C PHE A 190 -8.38 -6.02 7.59
N ILE A 191 -8.21 -6.83 8.64
CA ILE A 191 -7.47 -6.43 9.83
C ILE A 191 -6.26 -7.37 9.98
N HIS A 192 -5.05 -6.81 9.92
CA HIS A 192 -3.81 -7.57 10.09
C HIS A 192 -3.09 -7.08 11.36
N PRO A 193 -2.51 -7.98 12.18
CA PRO A 193 -1.62 -7.57 13.26
C PRO A 193 -0.34 -6.94 12.71
N ALA A 194 0.16 -5.89 13.35
CA ALA A 194 1.35 -5.20 12.90
C ALA A 194 2.28 -4.74 14.04
N PRO A 195 3.07 -5.64 14.65
CA PRO A 195 4.15 -5.22 15.56
C PRO A 195 5.02 -4.12 14.96
N HIS A 196 5.23 -3.02 15.70
CA HIS A 196 5.81 -1.81 15.13
C HIS A 196 7.20 -2.05 14.51
N SER A 197 8.16 -2.44 15.34
CA SER A 197 9.57 -2.71 15.02
C SER A 197 10.27 -3.34 16.23
N VAL A 198 11.52 -3.80 16.11
CA VAL A 198 12.27 -4.37 17.25
C VAL A 198 12.71 -3.34 18.30
N HIS A 199 12.50 -2.05 18.02
CA HIS A 199 12.73 -0.94 18.95
C HIS A 199 11.42 -0.32 19.48
N GLY A 200 10.29 -0.53 18.80
CA GLY A 200 8.97 -0.02 19.19
C GLY A 200 8.08 -1.06 19.90
N ALA A 201 8.38 -2.34 19.74
CA ALA A 201 7.68 -3.45 20.36
C ALA A 201 8.66 -4.40 21.05
N SER A 202 8.32 -4.85 22.26
CA SER A 202 9.03 -5.91 22.96
C SER A 202 8.92 -7.25 22.23
N ASP A 203 9.82 -8.20 22.53
CA ASP A 203 9.76 -9.55 21.96
C ASP A 203 8.41 -10.23 22.28
N GLU A 204 7.84 -9.99 23.48
CA GLU A 204 6.53 -10.50 23.88
C GLU A 204 5.40 -9.90 23.02
N MET A 205 5.43 -8.59 22.78
CA MET A 205 4.47 -7.89 21.93
C MET A 205 4.55 -8.36 20.47
N ILE A 206 5.76 -8.54 19.94
CA ILE A 206 5.97 -9.07 18.59
C ILE A 206 5.42 -10.50 18.50
N GLN A 207 5.73 -11.36 19.47
CA GLN A 207 5.22 -12.74 19.53
C GLN A 207 3.69 -12.77 19.56
N ALA A 208 3.07 -11.90 20.35
CA ALA A 208 1.61 -11.79 20.45
C ALA A 208 0.97 -11.45 19.09
N GLY A 209 1.57 -10.53 18.33
CA GLY A 209 1.14 -10.18 16.98
C GLY A 209 1.31 -11.34 15.98
N VAL A 210 2.45 -12.03 16.00
CA VAL A 210 2.73 -13.21 15.15
C VAL A 210 1.72 -14.34 15.44
N ASP A 211 1.48 -14.64 16.71
CA ASP A 211 0.53 -15.68 17.11
C ASP A 211 -0.91 -15.32 16.77
N LEU A 212 -1.29 -14.04 16.88
CA LEU A 212 -2.61 -13.58 16.44
C LEU A 212 -2.75 -13.72 14.91
N ALA A 213 -1.73 -13.34 14.14
CA ALA A 213 -1.77 -13.46 12.68
C ALA A 213 -1.97 -14.92 12.26
N ARG A 214 -1.30 -15.86 12.94
CA ARG A 214 -1.51 -17.30 12.75
C ARG A 214 -2.95 -17.73 13.07
N ARG A 215 -3.55 -17.22 14.16
CA ARG A 215 -4.95 -17.52 14.52
C ARG A 215 -5.95 -16.99 13.51
N LEU A 216 -5.71 -15.78 12.99
CA LEU A 216 -6.58 -15.13 12.01
C LEU A 216 -6.36 -15.64 10.58
N GLY A 217 -5.25 -16.34 10.32
CA GLY A 217 -4.87 -16.78 8.97
C GLY A 217 -4.46 -15.60 8.07
N THR A 218 -3.91 -14.54 8.65
CA THR A 218 -3.47 -13.34 7.93
C THR A 218 -1.96 -13.21 7.94
N PRO A 219 -1.37 -12.42 7.03
CA PRO A 219 -0.04 -11.86 7.22
C PRO A 219 0.08 -11.00 8.49
N TYR A 220 1.32 -10.72 8.91
CA TYR A 220 1.65 -9.66 9.86
C TYR A 220 2.72 -8.73 9.27
N HIS A 221 2.72 -7.48 9.73
CA HIS A 221 3.59 -6.43 9.22
C HIS A 221 4.52 -5.93 10.30
N ILE A 222 5.77 -5.61 9.96
CA ILE A 222 6.75 -5.05 10.90
C ILE A 222 7.83 -4.27 10.15
N HIS A 223 8.22 -3.11 10.67
CA HIS A 223 9.40 -2.37 10.20
C HIS A 223 10.65 -3.08 10.71
N ILE A 224 11.57 -3.41 9.80
CA ILE A 224 12.79 -4.16 10.14
C ILE A 224 13.98 -3.57 9.41
N ALA A 225 15.02 -3.25 10.18
CA ALA A 225 16.32 -2.79 9.69
C ALA A 225 16.18 -1.61 8.71
N GLU A 226 15.38 -0.62 9.10
CA GLU A 226 15.10 0.60 8.33
C GLU A 226 16.26 1.59 8.40
N GLU A 227 16.89 1.72 9.56
CA GLU A 227 17.93 2.72 9.81
C GLU A 227 19.15 2.08 10.52
N PRO A 228 20.37 2.62 10.35
CA PRO A 228 21.57 2.06 10.99
C PRO A 228 21.45 2.03 12.52
N PHE A 229 20.74 2.99 13.12
CA PHE A 229 20.59 3.06 14.57
C PHE A 229 19.86 1.82 15.10
N GLU A 230 18.81 1.36 14.42
CA GLU A 230 18.04 0.18 14.81
C GLU A 230 18.93 -1.07 14.79
N VAL A 231 19.74 -1.23 13.74
CA VAL A 231 20.68 -2.35 13.62
C VAL A 231 21.73 -2.30 14.74
N ASN A 232 22.28 -1.13 15.02
CA ASN A 232 23.27 -0.93 16.08
C ASN A 232 22.69 -1.20 17.47
N GLU A 233 21.47 -0.77 17.75
CA GLU A 233 20.77 -1.03 19.01
C GLU A 233 20.47 -2.52 19.18
N SER A 234 19.98 -3.19 18.12
CA SER A 234 19.75 -4.64 18.14
C SER A 234 21.03 -5.40 18.42
N LEU A 235 22.14 -5.05 17.74
CA LEU A 235 23.45 -5.67 17.97
C LEU A 235 23.95 -5.44 19.40
N ALA A 236 23.79 -4.24 19.94
CA ALA A 236 24.19 -3.94 21.32
C ALA A 236 23.38 -4.72 22.36
N ARG A 237 22.07 -4.92 22.12
CA ARG A 237 21.15 -5.60 23.03
C ARG A 237 21.23 -7.13 22.95
N THR A 238 21.38 -7.67 21.74
CA THR A 238 21.17 -9.11 21.45
C THR A 238 22.39 -9.79 20.86
N GLY A 239 23.38 -9.02 20.38
CA GLY A 239 24.49 -9.52 19.60
C GLY A 239 24.14 -9.85 18.14
N LYS A 240 22.92 -9.54 17.68
CA LYS A 240 22.38 -9.93 16.38
C LYS A 240 21.70 -8.75 15.66
N THR A 241 21.63 -8.82 14.32
CA THR A 241 20.80 -7.90 13.54
C THR A 241 19.32 -8.08 13.89
N PRO A 242 18.44 -7.11 13.57
CA PRO A 242 17.00 -7.25 13.79
C PRO A 242 16.43 -8.54 13.15
N VAL A 243 16.83 -8.85 11.91
CA VAL A 243 16.38 -10.06 11.20
C VAL A 243 16.86 -11.33 11.90
N GLN A 244 18.13 -11.40 12.28
CA GLN A 244 18.69 -12.58 12.97
C GLN A 244 18.05 -12.80 14.35
N HIS A 245 17.83 -11.72 15.10
CA HIS A 245 17.13 -11.78 16.40
C HIS A 245 15.71 -12.34 16.25
N LEU A 246 14.93 -11.79 15.32
CA LEU A 246 13.58 -12.30 15.04
C LEU A 246 13.59 -13.75 14.52
N ALA A 247 14.63 -14.15 13.77
CA ALA A 247 14.76 -15.52 13.28
C ALA A 247 15.00 -16.52 14.42
N ASP A 248 15.82 -16.18 15.41
CA ASP A 248 16.03 -17.03 16.60
C ASP A 248 14.73 -17.28 17.37
N LEU A 249 13.87 -16.26 17.42
CA LEU A 249 12.57 -16.31 18.07
C LEU A 249 11.50 -17.04 17.23
N GLY A 250 11.83 -17.45 16.01
CA GLY A 250 10.89 -18.09 15.09
C GLY A 250 9.86 -17.13 14.49
N MET A 251 10.16 -15.83 14.47
CA MET A 251 9.28 -14.74 14.00
C MET A 251 9.55 -14.31 12.56
N ILE A 252 10.48 -14.96 11.85
CA ILE A 252 10.66 -14.81 10.40
C ILE A 252 9.96 -15.99 9.72
N THR A 253 8.80 -15.72 9.11
CA THR A 253 7.91 -16.75 8.53
C THR A 253 7.45 -16.35 7.12
N ASP A 254 6.73 -17.24 6.45
CA ASP A 254 6.11 -17.02 5.14
C ASP A 254 4.92 -16.04 5.18
N HIS A 255 4.43 -15.70 6.38
CA HIS A 255 3.39 -14.71 6.64
C HIS A 255 3.96 -13.32 6.98
N LEU A 256 5.28 -13.17 7.09
CA LEU A 256 5.93 -11.90 7.37
C LEU A 256 5.89 -10.97 6.15
N ILE A 257 5.34 -9.76 6.33
CA ILE A 257 5.58 -8.62 5.46
C ILE A 257 6.54 -7.66 6.19
N ALA A 258 7.83 -7.74 5.85
CA ALA A 258 8.85 -6.85 6.38
C ALA A 258 8.81 -5.51 5.62
N ILE A 259 8.92 -4.40 6.32
CA ILE A 259 8.90 -3.05 5.72
C ILE A 259 10.34 -2.50 5.72
N HIS A 260 10.73 -1.83 4.63
CA HIS A 260 12.06 -1.27 4.35
C HIS A 260 13.17 -2.29 4.05
N LEU A 261 13.74 -2.98 5.05
CA LEU A 261 14.92 -3.85 4.92
C LEU A 261 16.15 -3.19 4.24
N THR A 262 16.44 -1.93 4.57
CA THR A 262 17.58 -1.18 4.00
C THR A 262 18.92 -1.71 4.48
N TRP A 263 19.04 -2.04 5.77
CA TRP A 263 20.28 -2.44 6.42
C TRP A 263 20.34 -3.93 6.73
N VAL A 264 20.28 -4.74 5.68
CA VAL A 264 20.39 -6.21 5.78
C VAL A 264 21.73 -6.73 5.26
N ASN A 265 22.30 -7.71 5.96
CA ASN A 265 23.52 -8.41 5.57
C ASN A 265 23.20 -9.69 4.74
N GLY A 266 24.24 -10.45 4.39
CA GLY A 266 24.07 -11.67 3.59
C GLY A 266 23.31 -12.80 4.27
N GLU A 267 23.46 -12.94 5.59
CA GLU A 267 22.76 -13.95 6.40
C GLU A 267 21.29 -13.56 6.59
N ASP A 268 21.01 -12.27 6.84
CA ASP A 268 19.65 -11.72 6.91
C ASP A 268 18.85 -12.07 5.64
N ILE A 269 19.45 -11.84 4.46
CA ILE A 269 18.84 -12.15 3.17
C ILE A 269 18.56 -13.65 3.02
N GLN A 270 19.46 -14.52 3.51
CA GLN A 270 19.26 -15.97 3.46
C GLN A 270 18.12 -16.41 4.37
N LEU A 271 18.01 -15.85 5.58
CA LEU A 271 16.93 -16.15 6.53
C LEU A 271 15.58 -15.73 5.96
N LEU A 272 15.47 -14.51 5.42
CA LEU A 272 14.26 -14.00 4.77
C LEU A 272 13.86 -14.85 3.57
N GLY A 273 14.82 -15.21 2.72
CA GLY A 273 14.58 -16.06 1.55
C GLY A 273 14.15 -17.47 1.90
N ALA A 274 14.82 -18.10 2.88
CA ALA A 274 14.48 -19.45 3.36
C ALA A 274 13.07 -19.53 3.97
N ALA A 275 12.64 -18.46 4.64
CA ALA A 275 11.28 -18.35 5.17
C ALA A 275 10.24 -17.96 4.11
N GLN A 276 10.65 -17.59 2.89
CA GLN A 276 9.76 -17.03 1.87
C GLN A 276 8.98 -15.79 2.35
N ALA A 277 9.62 -14.98 3.20
CA ALA A 277 9.07 -13.73 3.69
C ALA A 277 8.80 -12.75 2.54
N HIS A 278 7.97 -11.75 2.79
CA HIS A 278 7.65 -10.70 1.84
C HIS A 278 8.22 -9.35 2.26
N LEU A 279 8.36 -8.43 1.30
CA LEU A 279 8.85 -7.08 1.50
C LEU A 279 7.82 -6.05 1.02
N ALA A 280 7.43 -5.11 1.87
CA ALA A 280 6.82 -3.85 1.46
C ALA A 280 7.92 -2.80 1.30
N TYR A 281 8.28 -2.46 0.07
CA TYR A 281 9.39 -1.56 -0.23
C TYR A 281 8.92 -0.12 -0.44
N CYS A 282 9.51 0.82 0.29
CA CYS A 282 9.15 2.25 0.29
C CYS A 282 10.31 3.13 -0.25
N PRO A 283 10.65 3.07 -1.55
CA PRO A 283 11.87 3.72 -2.07
C PRO A 283 11.89 5.23 -1.85
N SER A 284 10.77 5.93 -2.05
CA SER A 284 10.73 7.37 -1.86
C SER A 284 10.97 7.78 -0.41
N SER A 285 10.41 7.03 0.54
CA SER A 285 10.64 7.28 1.97
C SER A 285 12.09 7.10 2.37
N ASN A 286 12.66 5.96 1.98
CA ASN A 286 14.07 5.67 2.26
C ASN A 286 15.01 6.73 1.66
N MET A 287 14.65 7.31 0.50
CA MET A 287 15.41 8.43 -0.09
C MET A 287 15.19 9.75 0.65
N PHE A 288 13.97 10.04 1.08
CA PHE A 288 13.60 11.29 1.74
C PHE A 288 14.27 11.42 3.13
N LEU A 289 14.26 10.34 3.91
CA LEU A 289 14.87 10.28 5.24
C LEU A 289 16.36 9.95 5.22
N ALA A 290 16.89 9.58 4.03
CA ALA A 290 18.26 9.15 3.79
C ALA A 290 18.63 7.81 4.48
N ASP A 291 17.64 6.95 4.68
CA ASP A 291 17.76 5.62 5.29
C ASP A 291 18.67 4.68 4.49
N GLY A 292 18.68 4.81 3.16
CA GLY A 292 19.53 4.02 2.27
C GLY A 292 18.77 3.25 1.20
N ILE A 293 19.39 2.18 0.68
CA ILE A 293 18.88 1.43 -0.48
C ILE A 293 18.74 -0.05 -0.14
N THR A 294 17.49 -0.52 -0.07
CA THR A 294 17.16 -1.95 0.07
C THR A 294 17.75 -2.76 -1.08
N PRO A 295 18.45 -3.88 -0.85
CA PRO A 295 19.13 -4.64 -1.89
C PRO A 295 18.17 -5.56 -2.68
N LEU A 296 17.23 -4.96 -3.44
CA LEU A 296 16.14 -5.69 -4.11
C LEU A 296 16.63 -6.86 -4.98
N PRO A 297 17.67 -6.75 -5.84
CA PRO A 297 18.10 -7.88 -6.65
C PRO A 297 18.53 -9.09 -5.81
N ARG A 298 19.17 -8.87 -4.66
CA ARG A 298 19.66 -9.93 -3.78
C ARG A 298 18.51 -10.60 -3.03
N LEU A 299 17.57 -9.82 -2.50
CA LEU A 299 16.37 -10.35 -1.84
C LEU A 299 15.50 -11.15 -2.82
N ARG A 300 15.35 -10.67 -4.07
CA ARG A 300 14.60 -11.36 -5.12
C ARG A 300 15.27 -12.68 -5.49
N GLN A 301 16.59 -12.68 -5.64
CA GLN A 301 17.36 -13.90 -5.90
C GLN A 301 17.24 -14.93 -4.76
N ALA A 302 17.07 -14.46 -3.52
CA ALA A 302 16.83 -15.31 -2.36
C ALA A 302 15.38 -15.82 -2.26
N GLY A 303 14.46 -15.34 -3.10
CA GLY A 303 13.06 -15.79 -3.13
C GLY A 303 12.07 -14.91 -2.36
N VAL A 304 12.48 -13.72 -1.89
CA VAL A 304 11.59 -12.76 -1.21
C VAL A 304 10.62 -12.15 -2.22
N ARG A 305 9.31 -12.26 -1.98
CA ARG A 305 8.26 -11.58 -2.77
C ARG A 305 8.16 -10.12 -2.34
N MET A 306 7.89 -9.21 -3.27
CA MET A 306 7.98 -7.77 -2.98
C MET A 306 6.77 -7.00 -3.52
N GLY A 307 6.31 -6.06 -2.71
CA GLY A 307 5.33 -5.03 -3.04
C GLY A 307 5.94 -3.65 -2.92
N LEU A 308 5.17 -2.63 -3.29
CA LEU A 308 5.56 -1.22 -3.17
C LEU A 308 4.65 -0.51 -2.17
N GLY A 309 5.26 0.25 -1.26
CA GLY A 309 4.60 1.10 -0.28
C GLY A 309 4.94 2.57 -0.52
N THR A 310 4.02 3.47 -0.18
CA THR A 310 4.31 4.91 -0.20
C THR A 310 4.88 5.40 1.13
N ASP A 311 4.70 4.62 2.20
CA ASP A 311 4.89 5.09 3.58
C ASP A 311 3.99 6.32 3.88
N GLY A 312 4.26 7.08 4.93
CA GLY A 312 3.47 8.20 5.37
C GLY A 312 3.66 9.48 4.56
N GLY A 313 2.61 10.31 4.55
CA GLY A 313 2.61 11.56 3.79
C GLY A 313 3.63 12.62 4.26
N CYS A 314 4.35 12.44 5.36
CA CYS A 314 5.42 13.36 5.77
C CYS A 314 6.85 12.81 5.59
N SER A 315 7.01 11.63 4.98
CA SER A 315 8.29 11.05 4.56
C SER A 315 8.34 10.71 3.06
N ASN A 316 7.34 11.06 2.23
CA ASN A 316 7.33 10.74 0.79
C ASN A 316 7.47 11.95 -0.15
N ASN A 317 6.48 12.82 -0.42
CA ASN A 317 5.19 13.09 0.23
C ASN A 317 3.99 12.94 -0.75
N ARG A 318 4.05 11.97 -1.66
CA ARG A 318 3.00 11.67 -2.66
C ARG A 318 2.39 10.29 -2.43
N ALA A 319 1.10 10.14 -2.75
CA ALA A 319 0.40 8.87 -2.64
C ALA A 319 0.23 8.19 -4.01
N SER A 320 1.31 7.65 -4.59
CA SER A 320 1.28 7.08 -5.95
C SER A 320 2.22 5.89 -6.13
N ILE A 321 1.66 4.70 -6.35
CA ILE A 321 2.47 3.50 -6.62
C ILE A 321 3.12 3.54 -8.01
N PHE A 322 2.53 4.23 -8.99
CA PHE A 322 3.22 4.45 -10.28
C PHE A 322 4.50 5.27 -10.11
N GLU A 323 4.53 6.21 -9.17
CA GLU A 323 5.75 6.95 -8.84
C GLU A 323 6.74 6.07 -8.07
N GLU A 324 6.28 5.27 -7.12
CA GLU A 324 7.14 4.30 -6.42
C GLU A 324 7.75 3.27 -7.39
N MET A 325 7.04 2.84 -8.43
CA MET A 325 7.59 1.98 -9.48
C MET A 325 8.78 2.65 -10.17
N ARG A 326 8.63 3.93 -10.55
CA ARG A 326 9.70 4.71 -11.16
C ARG A 326 10.89 4.86 -10.21
N MET A 327 10.62 5.23 -8.95
CA MET A 327 11.65 5.46 -7.94
C MET A 327 12.43 4.17 -7.65
N ALA A 328 11.74 3.05 -7.39
CA ALA A 328 12.36 1.75 -7.19
C ALA A 328 13.29 1.38 -8.35
N ALA A 329 12.79 1.43 -9.59
CA ALA A 329 13.56 1.00 -10.75
C ALA A 329 14.80 1.88 -11.00
N LEU A 330 14.70 3.20 -10.82
CA LEU A 330 15.84 4.09 -11.03
C LEU A 330 16.87 4.00 -9.90
N LEU A 331 16.40 3.95 -8.65
CA LEU A 331 17.26 3.88 -7.47
C LEU A 331 18.11 2.60 -7.46
N GLN A 332 17.51 1.46 -7.81
CA GLN A 332 18.25 0.20 -7.89
C GLN A 332 19.32 0.23 -8.98
N LYS A 333 19.02 0.78 -10.17
CA LYS A 333 20.00 0.86 -11.26
C LYS A 333 21.22 1.70 -10.91
N VAL A 334 21.02 2.86 -10.27
CA VAL A 334 22.13 3.71 -9.84
C VAL A 334 22.87 3.09 -8.65
N GLY A 335 22.16 2.45 -7.72
CA GLY A 335 22.75 1.76 -6.58
C GLY A 335 23.62 0.56 -6.97
N THR A 336 23.22 -0.19 -8.00
CA THR A 336 23.98 -1.35 -8.49
C THR A 336 24.93 -1.03 -9.65
N LEU A 337 24.88 0.20 -10.18
CA LEU A 337 25.55 0.59 -11.42
C LEU A 337 25.27 -0.36 -12.60
N ASP A 338 24.04 -0.88 -12.64
CA ASP A 338 23.56 -1.83 -13.65
C ASP A 338 22.16 -1.42 -14.10
N ALA A 339 22.05 -0.98 -15.35
CA ALA A 339 20.79 -0.53 -15.93
C ALA A 339 19.74 -1.66 -16.09
N THR A 340 20.13 -2.92 -15.91
CA THR A 340 19.30 -4.11 -16.06
C THR A 340 18.85 -4.74 -14.74
N SER A 341 19.31 -4.21 -13.59
CA SER A 341 19.11 -4.83 -12.28
C SER A 341 17.63 -4.97 -11.86
N VAL A 342 16.81 -3.97 -12.20
CA VAL A 342 15.36 -3.96 -11.99
C VAL A 342 14.65 -3.37 -13.22
N SER A 343 13.82 -4.18 -13.87
CA SER A 343 13.06 -3.82 -15.07
C SER A 343 11.73 -3.11 -14.75
N HIS A 344 11.07 -2.59 -15.79
CA HIS A 344 9.72 -2.04 -15.63
C HIS A 344 8.68 -3.14 -15.38
N GLN A 345 8.89 -4.36 -15.90
CA GLN A 345 8.06 -5.52 -15.58
C GLN A 345 8.18 -5.93 -14.12
N ASP A 346 9.38 -5.86 -13.54
CA ASP A 346 9.60 -6.18 -12.13
C ASP A 346 8.78 -5.25 -11.23
N VAL A 347 8.96 -3.93 -11.38
CA VAL A 347 8.23 -2.95 -10.54
C VAL A 347 6.73 -2.91 -10.84
N TRP A 348 6.32 -3.18 -12.08
CA TRP A 348 4.91 -3.36 -12.42
C TRP A 348 4.28 -4.48 -11.61
N THR A 349 4.96 -5.64 -11.57
CA THR A 349 4.52 -6.81 -10.80
C THR A 349 4.47 -6.49 -9.32
N MET A 350 5.47 -5.79 -8.77
CA MET A 350 5.51 -5.36 -7.37
C MET A 350 4.32 -4.45 -7.00
N GLY A 351 4.00 -3.46 -7.83
CA GLY A 351 2.92 -2.52 -7.55
C GLY A 351 1.50 -3.02 -7.89
N THR A 352 1.36 -4.24 -8.42
CA THR A 352 0.08 -4.84 -8.82
C THR A 352 -0.08 -6.26 -8.26
N GLN A 353 0.22 -7.28 -9.07
CA GLN A 353 0.00 -8.69 -8.75
C GLN A 353 0.68 -9.13 -7.45
N ALA A 354 1.98 -8.87 -7.30
CA ALA A 354 2.72 -9.35 -6.13
C ALA A 354 2.24 -8.69 -4.84
N GLY A 355 1.89 -7.40 -4.87
CA GLY A 355 1.30 -6.72 -3.73
C GLY A 355 -0.03 -7.36 -3.27
N ALA A 356 -0.89 -7.77 -4.21
CA ALA A 356 -2.12 -8.48 -3.89
C ALA A 356 -1.86 -9.91 -3.36
N GLU A 357 -0.93 -10.64 -3.97
CA GLU A 357 -0.53 -11.99 -3.54
C GLU A 357 0.01 -12.02 -2.11
N MET A 358 0.85 -11.05 -1.74
CA MET A 358 1.40 -10.91 -0.38
C MET A 358 0.30 -10.75 0.67
N LEU A 359 -0.80 -10.09 0.29
CA LEU A 359 -1.94 -9.83 1.17
C LEU A 359 -2.98 -10.96 1.12
N GLY A 360 -2.82 -11.96 0.25
CA GLY A 360 -3.81 -13.02 0.05
C GLY A 360 -5.11 -12.52 -0.59
N LEU A 361 -5.06 -11.44 -1.36
CA LEU A 361 -6.22 -10.77 -1.92
C LEU A 361 -6.42 -11.16 -3.41
N PRO A 362 -7.66 -11.43 -3.86
CA PRO A 362 -7.96 -11.68 -5.28
C PRO A 362 -8.00 -10.37 -6.09
N ALA A 363 -6.88 -9.65 -6.13
CA ALA A 363 -6.69 -8.36 -6.79
C ALA A 363 -5.37 -8.31 -7.59
N GLY A 364 -5.00 -7.12 -8.08
CA GLY A 364 -3.70 -6.88 -8.72
C GLY A 364 -3.57 -7.43 -10.15
N GLN A 365 -4.61 -8.06 -10.69
CA GLN A 365 -4.69 -8.56 -12.07
C GLN A 365 -6.11 -8.41 -12.61
N ILE A 366 -6.25 -8.38 -13.95
CA ILE A 366 -7.55 -8.42 -14.63
C ILE A 366 -7.76 -9.85 -15.15
N ALA A 367 -8.46 -10.67 -14.35
CA ALA A 367 -8.74 -12.06 -14.68
C ALA A 367 -10.07 -12.54 -14.07
N ASP A 368 -10.66 -13.57 -14.68
CA ASP A 368 -11.90 -14.22 -14.22
C ASP A 368 -11.78 -14.61 -12.73
N GLY A 369 -12.80 -14.30 -11.93
CA GLY A 369 -12.87 -14.62 -10.50
C GLY A 369 -12.16 -13.64 -9.56
N LEU A 370 -11.39 -12.68 -10.09
CA LEU A 370 -10.76 -11.63 -9.27
C LEU A 370 -11.72 -10.45 -9.05
N TRP A 371 -11.39 -9.57 -8.11
CA TRP A 371 -12.12 -8.32 -7.91
C TRP A 371 -11.97 -7.38 -9.09
N ALA A 372 -13.05 -6.66 -9.40
CA ALA A 372 -13.09 -5.64 -10.43
C ALA A 372 -12.45 -4.33 -9.94
N ASP A 373 -11.12 -4.39 -9.77
CA ASP A 373 -10.27 -3.28 -9.33
C ASP A 373 -9.31 -2.90 -10.48
N PHE A 374 -9.65 -1.86 -11.25
CA PHE A 374 -8.89 -1.47 -12.45
C PHE A 374 -8.94 0.03 -12.75
N VAL A 375 -7.95 0.49 -13.51
CA VAL A 375 -7.66 1.88 -13.83
C VAL A 375 -7.68 2.10 -15.34
N GLY A 376 -8.26 3.22 -15.79
CA GLY A 376 -8.23 3.68 -17.17
C GLY A 376 -7.24 4.83 -17.36
N ILE A 377 -6.26 4.64 -18.24
CA ILE A 377 -5.17 5.57 -18.55
C ILE A 377 -5.41 6.22 -19.91
N ASP A 378 -5.37 7.55 -20.00
CA ASP A 378 -5.51 8.32 -21.25
C ASP A 378 -4.29 8.15 -22.15
N LEU A 379 -4.46 7.47 -23.29
CA LEU A 379 -3.40 7.22 -24.26
C LEU A 379 -2.97 8.46 -25.05
N ASN A 380 -3.73 9.55 -24.97
CA ASN A 380 -3.37 10.83 -25.60
C ASN A 380 -2.63 11.77 -24.66
N HIS A 381 -2.49 11.40 -23.37
CA HIS A 381 -1.78 12.24 -22.42
C HIS A 381 -0.32 12.41 -22.87
N LEU A 382 0.18 13.66 -22.88
CA LEU A 382 1.49 14.00 -23.45
C LEU A 382 2.64 13.18 -22.84
N SER A 383 2.54 12.81 -21.56
CA SER A 383 3.57 12.00 -20.88
C SER A 383 3.68 10.56 -21.38
N LEU A 384 2.73 10.08 -22.18
CA LEU A 384 2.75 8.74 -22.77
C LEU A 384 3.14 8.74 -24.26
N LEU A 385 3.28 9.90 -24.91
CA LEU A 385 3.59 9.99 -26.33
C LEU A 385 5.11 9.98 -26.59
N PRO A 386 5.60 9.27 -27.64
CA PRO A 386 4.87 8.29 -28.46
C PRO A 386 4.77 6.92 -27.76
N TRP A 387 3.74 6.14 -28.12
CA TRP A 387 3.60 4.75 -27.63
C TRP A 387 3.17 3.78 -28.74
N ASN A 388 3.47 2.51 -28.53
CA ASN A 388 2.84 1.36 -29.17
C ASN A 388 2.59 0.28 -28.09
N SER A 389 2.01 -0.87 -28.46
CA SER A 389 1.67 -1.92 -27.50
C SER A 389 2.86 -2.51 -26.74
N GLU A 390 4.07 -2.45 -27.31
CA GLU A 390 5.30 -2.97 -26.70
C GLU A 390 5.94 -1.94 -25.75
N THR A 391 5.87 -0.64 -26.08
CA THR A 391 6.49 0.42 -25.28
C THR A 391 5.58 1.01 -24.21
N LEU A 392 4.26 0.78 -24.30
CA LEU A 392 3.28 1.42 -23.42
C LEU A 392 3.52 1.12 -21.94
N LEU A 393 3.87 -0.12 -21.57
CA LEU A 393 4.17 -0.44 -20.16
C LEU A 393 5.38 0.34 -19.63
N ALA A 394 6.44 0.41 -20.43
CA ALA A 394 7.63 1.17 -20.09
C ALA A 394 7.31 2.67 -19.95
N ASN A 395 6.44 3.21 -20.81
CA ASN A 395 5.97 4.60 -20.69
C ASN A 395 5.13 4.80 -19.43
N ILE A 396 4.28 3.84 -19.05
CA ILE A 396 3.50 3.88 -17.81
C ILE A 396 4.42 3.94 -16.59
N VAL A 397 5.47 3.12 -16.56
CA VAL A 397 6.41 3.07 -15.42
C VAL A 397 7.35 4.27 -15.38
N TYR A 398 7.90 4.69 -16.52
CA TYR A 398 8.98 5.68 -16.52
C TYR A 398 8.55 7.10 -16.87
N ALA A 399 7.44 7.32 -17.57
CA ALA A 399 7.10 8.63 -18.12
C ALA A 399 5.76 9.17 -17.63
N MET A 400 4.78 8.28 -17.41
CA MET A 400 3.42 8.67 -17.02
C MET A 400 3.41 9.55 -15.78
N THR A 401 2.52 10.54 -15.82
CA THR A 401 2.19 11.35 -14.66
C THR A 401 0.78 10.97 -14.20
N PRO A 402 0.44 11.07 -12.90
CA PRO A 402 -0.86 10.62 -12.40
C PRO A 402 -2.08 11.29 -13.09
N GLN A 403 -1.92 12.47 -13.71
CA GLN A 403 -2.98 13.15 -14.46
C GLN A 403 -3.47 12.38 -15.70
N ALA A 404 -2.69 11.39 -16.19
CA ALA A 404 -3.13 10.49 -17.24
C ALA A 404 -4.23 9.52 -16.77
N ILE A 405 -4.44 9.36 -15.45
CA ILE A 405 -5.48 8.49 -14.90
C ILE A 405 -6.83 9.19 -15.05
N ARG A 406 -7.75 8.52 -15.75
CA ARG A 406 -9.09 9.04 -16.03
C ARG A 406 -10.18 8.26 -15.33
N GLN A 407 -9.98 6.97 -15.14
CA GLN A 407 -10.99 6.08 -14.57
C GLN A 407 -10.38 5.28 -13.45
N VAL A 408 -11.10 5.11 -12.35
CA VAL A 408 -10.75 4.17 -11.29
C VAL A 408 -12.01 3.47 -10.85
N VAL A 409 -11.98 2.14 -10.93
CA VAL A 409 -13.06 1.24 -10.54
C VAL A 409 -12.54 0.37 -9.42
N ILE A 410 -13.28 0.31 -8.30
CA ILE A 410 -12.98 -0.54 -7.15
C ILE A 410 -14.23 -1.32 -6.80
N GLN A 411 -14.12 -2.63 -6.62
CA GLN A 411 -15.26 -3.54 -6.39
C GLN A 411 -16.36 -3.37 -7.45
N GLY A 412 -15.96 -3.15 -8.71
CA GLY A 412 -16.88 -2.91 -9.81
C GLY A 412 -17.60 -1.55 -9.78
N LYS A 413 -17.33 -0.71 -8.79
CA LYS A 413 -17.94 0.62 -8.66
C LYS A 413 -16.98 1.68 -9.21
N PRO A 414 -17.42 2.53 -10.16
CA PRO A 414 -16.61 3.66 -10.59
C PRO A 414 -16.51 4.69 -9.46
N LEU A 415 -15.29 5.02 -9.06
CA LEU A 415 -14.99 6.05 -8.05
C LEU A 415 -14.38 7.30 -8.66
N VAL A 416 -13.66 7.15 -9.78
CA VAL A 416 -13.11 8.25 -10.56
C VAL A 416 -13.61 8.12 -12.00
N ARG A 417 -14.07 9.24 -12.56
CA ARG A 417 -14.42 9.36 -13.98
C ARG A 417 -13.88 10.67 -14.54
N ASP A 418 -13.21 10.59 -15.67
CA ASP A 418 -12.57 11.73 -16.33
C ASP A 418 -11.65 12.54 -15.40
N GLY A 419 -10.96 11.84 -14.49
CA GLY A 419 -10.05 12.42 -13.50
C GLY A 419 -10.76 13.13 -12.34
N GLN A 420 -12.08 12.98 -12.20
CA GLN A 420 -12.89 13.56 -11.13
C GLN A 420 -13.39 12.47 -10.19
N TRP A 421 -13.22 12.68 -8.89
CA TRP A 421 -13.77 11.82 -7.85
C TRP A 421 -15.30 11.95 -7.78
N LEU A 422 -16.01 10.83 -7.62
CA LEU A 422 -17.46 10.76 -7.76
C LEU A 422 -18.23 10.83 -6.44
N ASN A 423 -17.59 10.57 -5.29
CA ASN A 423 -18.33 10.38 -4.04
C ASN A 423 -18.70 11.71 -3.36
N GLU A 424 -17.76 12.66 -3.24
CA GLU A 424 -18.00 13.93 -2.54
C GLU A 424 -17.35 15.15 -3.20
N ASN A 425 -17.71 16.32 -2.70
CA ASN A 425 -17.12 17.59 -3.12
C ASN A 425 -15.73 17.78 -2.49
N LEU A 426 -14.68 17.67 -3.31
CA LEU A 426 -13.29 17.92 -2.90
C LEU A 426 -13.09 19.29 -2.24
N THR A 427 -13.83 20.32 -2.66
CA THR A 427 -13.73 21.66 -2.05
C THR A 427 -14.13 21.65 -0.58
N GLU A 428 -15.16 20.88 -0.21
CA GLU A 428 -15.60 20.78 1.18
C GLU A 428 -14.56 20.03 2.04
N LEU A 429 -14.01 18.93 1.52
CA LEU A 429 -12.93 18.19 2.19
C LEU A 429 -11.71 19.08 2.45
N VAL A 430 -11.31 19.88 1.45
CA VAL A 430 -10.21 20.84 1.58
C VAL A 430 -10.47 21.85 2.68
N VAL A 431 -11.66 22.45 2.73
CA VAL A 431 -12.00 23.43 3.78
C VAL A 431 -11.93 22.79 5.17
N ARG A 432 -12.53 21.62 5.35
CA ARG A 432 -12.53 20.90 6.64
C ARG A 432 -11.11 20.56 7.13
N ILE A 433 -10.22 20.18 6.21
CA ILE A 433 -8.82 19.90 6.55
C ILE A 433 -8.09 21.18 6.92
N GLN A 434 -8.28 22.27 6.17
CA GLN A 434 -7.64 23.55 6.49
C GLN A 434 -8.10 24.09 7.85
N ASP A 435 -9.40 24.00 8.14
CA ASP A 435 -9.96 24.38 9.44
C ASP A 435 -9.40 23.50 10.58
N LEU A 436 -9.22 22.19 10.33
CA LEU A 436 -8.57 21.29 11.30
C LEU A 436 -7.14 21.74 11.59
N ILE A 437 -6.31 21.96 10.56
CA ILE A 437 -4.91 22.36 10.73
C ILE A 437 -4.81 23.71 11.45
N GLN A 438 -5.66 24.70 11.12
CA GLN A 438 -5.66 26.00 11.81
C GLN A 438 -5.95 25.88 13.31
N ARG A 439 -6.74 24.88 13.74
CA ARG A 439 -7.01 24.62 15.17
C ARG A 439 -5.78 24.10 15.92
N TRP A 440 -4.76 23.59 15.22
CA TRP A 440 -3.53 23.07 15.84
C TRP A 440 -2.47 24.15 16.07
N GLY A 441 -2.68 25.36 15.55
CA GLY A 441 -1.72 26.47 15.58
C GLY A 441 -0.75 26.41 14.41
#